data_AF-A0A0R1WFQ9-F1
#
_entry.id   AF-A0A0R1WFQ9-F1
#
_cell.length_a   1.000
_cell.length_b   1.000
_cell.length_c   1.000
_cell.angle_alpha   90.00
_cell.angle_beta   90.00
_cell.angle_gamma   90.00
#
_symmetry.space_group_name_H-M   'P 1'
#
loop_
_entity.id
_entity.type
_entity.pdbx_description
1 polymer ?
#
loop_
_entity_poly.entity_id
_entity_poly.type
_entity_poly.pdbx_seq_one_letter_code
_entity_poly.pdbx_strand_id
1 'polypeptide(L)'
;MDVKGAVQKPGVYYFKRGARIQEAIRAAGGALPNAAMKDVNLAKELADQQIIYIPAEGEQVANQAPAGTDAADPVTGKAPVNLNTATKEQLCQITGIGDKKADLILEYRQQHGQFKTVDELMQVSGFGEKTVAKIKEQVAV
;
A
#
# COMPACT_ATOMS: atom_id res chain seq x y z
N MET A 1 5.36 -0.85 19.89
CA MET A 1 4.82 0.05 18.85
C MET A 1 5.84 1.13 18.55
N ASP A 2 6.01 1.51 17.30
CA ASP A 2 6.96 2.56 16.89
C ASP A 2 6.19 3.83 16.52
N VAL A 3 6.51 4.98 17.12
CA VAL A 3 5.84 6.27 16.88
C VAL A 3 6.79 7.20 16.13
N LYS A 4 6.36 7.71 14.97
CA LYS A 4 7.14 8.54 14.05
C LYS A 4 6.36 9.77 13.60
N GLY A 5 7.08 10.70 12.96
CA GLY A 5 6.52 11.90 12.35
C GLY A 5 6.48 13.07 13.32
N ALA A 6 5.44 13.91 13.19
CA ALA A 6 5.28 15.18 13.89
C ALA A 6 4.86 15.02 15.37
N VAL A 7 5.69 14.33 16.16
CA VAL A 7 5.56 14.17 17.62
C VAL A 7 6.82 14.65 18.33
N GLN A 8 6.73 15.03 19.60
CA GLN A 8 7.88 15.58 20.33
C GLN A 8 9.02 14.57 20.53
N LYS A 9 8.69 13.31 20.80
CA LYS A 9 9.65 12.23 21.07
C LYS A 9 9.30 11.00 20.22
N PRO A 10 9.71 10.95 18.95
CA PRO A 10 9.60 9.74 18.15
C PRO A 10 10.38 8.58 18.79
N GLY A 11 9.89 7.34 18.63
CA GLY A 11 10.56 6.17 19.15
C GLY A 11 9.62 5.00 19.45
N VAL A 12 10.19 3.93 20.03
CA VAL A 12 9.46 2.72 20.37
C VAL A 12 8.86 2.83 21.78
N TYR A 13 7.57 2.52 21.88
CA TYR A 13 6.78 2.57 23.10
C TYR A 13 6.02 1.25 23.31
N TYR A 14 5.81 0.92 24.59
CA TYR A 14 5.05 -0.25 25.02
C TYR A 14 3.72 0.20 25.63
N PHE A 15 2.63 -0.39 25.15
CA PHE A 15 1.28 -0.09 25.60
C PHE A 15 0.58 -1.37 26.05
N LYS A 16 -0.41 -1.21 26.94
CA LYS A 16 -1.33 -2.30 27.26
C LYS A 16 -2.22 -2.61 26.06
N ARG A 17 -2.69 -3.85 25.97
CA ARG A 17 -3.67 -4.25 24.96
C ARG A 17 -4.92 -3.38 25.06
N GLY A 18 -5.41 -2.88 23.92
CA GLY A 18 -6.57 -1.98 23.83
C GLY A 18 -6.23 -0.49 23.97
N ALA A 19 -4.96 -0.13 24.13
CA ALA A 19 -4.54 1.27 24.07
C ALA A 19 -4.85 1.87 22.70
N ARG A 20 -5.08 3.19 22.65
CA ARG A 20 -5.43 3.92 21.42
C ARG A 20 -4.29 4.78 20.88
N ILE A 21 -4.39 5.19 19.61
CA ILE A 21 -3.43 6.11 18.96
C ILE A 21 -3.23 7.39 19.79
N GLN A 22 -4.29 7.94 20.39
CA GLN A 22 -4.18 9.10 21.28
C GLN A 22 -3.20 8.88 22.44
N GLU A 23 -3.18 7.69 23.03
CA GLU A 23 -2.28 7.36 24.14
C GLU A 23 -0.83 7.29 23.65
N ALA A 24 -0.61 6.78 22.43
CA ALA A 24 0.72 6.75 21.83
C ALA A 24 1.28 8.14 21.56
N ILE A 25 0.46 9.05 21.04
CA ILE A 25 0.85 10.45 20.83
C ILE A 25 1.19 11.11 22.17
N ARG A 26 0.38 10.86 23.21
CA ARG A 26 0.64 11.41 24.56
C ARG A 26 1.94 10.86 25.15
N ALA A 27 2.21 9.57 25.01
CA ALA A 27 3.46 8.94 25.45
C ALA A 27 4.68 9.50 24.70
N ALA A 28 4.52 9.84 23.42
CA ALA A 28 5.52 10.53 22.61
C ALA A 28 5.69 12.03 22.95
N GLY A 29 5.14 12.49 24.08
CA GLY A 29 5.23 13.89 24.53
C GLY A 29 4.21 14.83 23.86
N GLY A 30 3.33 14.30 23.01
CA GLY A 30 2.31 15.08 22.30
C GLY A 30 2.67 15.39 20.84
N ALA A 31 1.70 15.99 20.16
CA ALA A 31 1.83 16.53 18.81
C ALA A 31 2.85 17.66 18.75
N LEU A 32 3.53 17.83 17.61
CA LEU A 32 4.11 19.11 17.25
C LEU A 32 3.03 20.09 16.76
N PRO A 33 3.27 21.42 16.81
CA PRO A 33 2.29 22.43 16.40
C PRO A 33 1.87 22.32 14.92
N ASN A 34 2.77 21.81 14.08
CA ASN A 34 2.54 21.58 12.66
C ASN A 34 2.00 20.17 12.39
N ALA A 35 1.53 19.41 13.38
CA ALA A 35 1.00 18.07 13.15
C ALA A 35 -0.43 18.11 12.59
N ALA A 36 -0.69 17.34 11.53
CA ALA A 36 -2.01 17.22 10.92
C ALA A 36 -2.91 16.26 11.71
N MET A 37 -3.27 16.63 12.93
CA MET A 37 -4.08 15.78 13.83
C MET A 37 -5.48 15.47 13.29
N LYS A 38 -5.98 16.26 12.33
CA LYS A 38 -7.27 16.05 11.66
C LYS A 38 -7.27 14.82 10.76
N ASP A 39 -6.10 14.42 10.27
CA ASP A 39 -5.92 13.30 9.35
C ASP A 39 -5.63 11.98 10.09
N VAL A 40 -5.61 12.01 11.43
CA VAL A 40 -5.27 10.87 12.29
C VAL A 40 -6.51 10.35 13.02
N ASN A 41 -6.77 9.05 12.92
CA ASN A 41 -7.82 8.40 13.71
C ASN A 41 -7.35 8.15 15.16
N LEU A 42 -7.53 9.15 16.03
CA LEU A 42 -7.14 9.11 17.43
C LEU A 42 -7.81 7.99 18.25
N ALA A 43 -9.00 7.55 17.83
CA ALA A 43 -9.79 6.53 18.52
C ALA A 43 -9.38 5.09 18.15
N LYS A 44 -8.56 4.92 17.11
CA LYS A 44 -8.12 3.61 16.65
C LYS A 44 -7.26 2.91 17.71
N GLU A 45 -7.52 1.63 17.92
CA GLU A 45 -6.74 0.78 18.80
C GLU A 45 -5.35 0.47 18.22
N LEU A 46 -4.39 0.30 19.11
CA LEU A 46 -3.02 -0.07 18.77
C LEU A 46 -2.92 -1.58 18.63
N ALA A 47 -2.46 -2.03 17.47
CA ALA A 47 -2.06 -3.41 17.24
C ALA A 47 -0.57 -3.60 17.56
N ASP A 48 -0.18 -4.79 18.03
CA ASP A 48 1.23 -5.10 18.28
C ASP A 48 2.07 -4.97 17.01
N GLN A 49 3.35 -4.62 17.18
CA GLN A 49 4.30 -4.39 16.09
C GLN A 49 3.91 -3.28 15.09
N GLN A 50 2.85 -2.50 15.37
CA GLN A 50 2.40 -1.42 14.50
C GLN A 50 3.35 -0.21 14.55
N ILE A 51 3.56 0.40 13.39
CA ILE A 51 4.17 1.74 13.24
C ILE A 51 3.05 2.78 13.16
N ILE A 52 3.15 3.83 13.96
CA ILE A 52 2.23 4.96 14.02
C ILE A 52 2.98 6.17 13.45
N TYR A 53 2.49 6.71 12.36
CA TYR A 53 3.05 7.92 11.75
C TYR A 53 2.09 9.09 11.92
N ILE A 54 2.60 10.22 12.43
CA ILE A 54 1.85 11.46 12.56
C ILE A 54 2.31 12.44 11.47
N PRO A 55 1.45 12.79 10.48
CA PRO A 55 1.81 13.75 9.45
C PRO A 55 2.08 15.16 9.99
N ALA A 56 2.86 15.94 9.25
CA ALA A 56 2.80 17.39 9.33
C ALA A 56 1.64 17.98 8.47
N GLU A 57 1.21 19.21 8.76
CA GLU A 57 0.20 19.93 7.99
C GLU A 57 0.67 20.12 6.54
N GLY A 58 -0.18 19.71 5.60
CA GLY A 58 0.14 19.72 4.16
C GLY A 58 0.95 18.50 3.68
N GLU A 59 1.35 17.61 4.58
CA GLU A 59 1.97 16.34 4.23
C GLU A 59 0.88 15.33 3.85
N GLN A 60 0.78 15.03 2.55
CA GLN A 60 -0.08 13.98 2.04
C GLN A 60 0.54 12.62 2.36
N VAL A 61 0.33 12.11 3.58
CA VAL A 61 0.57 10.69 3.85
C VAL A 61 -0.59 9.94 3.20
N ALA A 62 -0.29 9.17 2.16
CA ALA A 62 -1.24 8.20 1.63
C ALA A 62 -1.78 7.39 2.82
N ASN A 63 -3.09 7.51 3.09
CA ASN A 63 -3.81 6.91 4.20
C ASN A 63 -3.23 5.54 4.59
N GLN A 64 -2.37 5.48 5.60
CA GLN A 64 -1.87 4.21 6.12
C GLN A 64 -2.94 3.63 7.04
N ALA A 65 -3.88 2.94 6.41
CA ALA A 65 -4.61 1.83 7.02
C ALA A 65 -3.60 0.92 7.78
N PRO A 66 -4.02 0.24 8.86
CA PRO A 66 -3.06 -0.45 9.73
C PRO A 66 -2.24 -1.43 8.89
N ALA A 67 -0.92 -1.22 8.89
CA ALA A 67 0.05 -2.18 8.44
C ALA A 67 -0.08 -3.44 9.30
N GLY A 68 -0.96 -4.33 8.87
CA GLY A 68 -0.83 -5.75 9.08
C GLY A 68 -0.43 -6.34 7.74
N THR A 69 0.87 -6.30 7.44
CA THR A 69 1.63 -7.27 6.62
C THR A 69 3.04 -6.74 6.48
N ASP A 70 3.95 -7.49 7.09
CA ASP A 70 5.35 -7.68 6.75
C ASP A 70 6.24 -6.46 6.47
N ALA A 71 7.34 -6.44 7.22
CA ALA A 71 8.59 -5.89 6.76
C ALA A 71 8.83 -6.31 5.30
N ALA A 72 8.81 -5.34 4.40
CA ALA A 72 9.53 -5.43 3.15
C ALA A 72 10.64 -4.39 3.21
N ASP A 73 11.77 -4.86 3.74
CA ASP A 73 13.11 -4.48 3.33
C ASP A 73 13.18 -4.02 1.86
N PRO A 74 14.10 -3.11 1.52
CA PRO A 74 14.43 -2.81 0.14
C PRO A 74 15.23 -3.98 -0.44
N VAL A 75 14.57 -5.10 -0.72
CA VAL A 75 15.14 -6.22 -1.47
C VAL A 75 14.48 -6.24 -2.85
N THR A 76 15.34 -6.10 -3.84
CA THR A 76 15.15 -6.35 -5.26
C THR A 76 14.43 -7.67 -5.57
N GLY A 77 13.10 -7.64 -5.48
CA GLY A 77 12.18 -8.70 -5.90
C GLY A 77 10.77 -8.16 -5.89
N LYS A 78 10.33 -7.54 -7.00
CA LYS A 78 8.96 -7.02 -7.16
C LYS A 78 7.97 -8.13 -6.82
N ALA A 79 7.18 -7.93 -5.76
CA ALA A 79 6.01 -8.76 -5.52
C ALA A 79 5.12 -8.73 -6.78
N PRO A 80 4.56 -9.88 -7.21
CA PRO A 80 3.77 -9.95 -8.42
C PRO A 80 2.50 -9.10 -8.29
N VAL A 81 2.24 -8.27 -9.31
CA VAL A 81 1.09 -7.38 -9.39
C VAL A 81 -0.16 -8.21 -9.65
N ASN A 82 -1.14 -8.14 -8.75
CA ASN A 82 -2.39 -8.88 -8.92
C ASN A 82 -3.29 -8.22 -10.00
N LEU A 83 -3.59 -8.93 -11.08
CA LEU A 83 -4.37 -8.42 -12.22
C LEU A 83 -5.83 -8.09 -11.89
N ASN A 84 -6.39 -8.75 -10.89
CA ASN A 84 -7.78 -8.57 -10.47
C ASN A 84 -7.96 -7.32 -9.60
N THR A 85 -6.98 -7.02 -8.75
CA THR A 85 -7.06 -5.90 -7.80
C THR A 85 -6.20 -4.70 -8.17
N ALA A 86 -5.27 -4.84 -9.13
CA ALA A 86 -4.34 -3.77 -9.46
C ALA A 86 -5.04 -2.53 -10.04
N THR A 87 -4.51 -1.36 -9.66
CA THR A 87 -4.84 -0.08 -10.28
C THR A 87 -4.07 0.11 -11.58
N LYS A 88 -4.49 1.10 -12.38
CA LYS A 88 -3.79 1.48 -13.60
C LYS A 88 -2.30 1.78 -13.34
N GLU A 89 -1.98 2.52 -12.27
CA GLU A 89 -0.59 2.85 -11.96
C GLU A 89 0.23 1.60 -11.63
N GLN A 90 -0.36 0.65 -10.89
CA GLN A 90 0.30 -0.61 -10.53
C GLN A 90 0.54 -1.50 -11.76
N LEU A 91 -0.40 -1.53 -12.70
CA LEU A 91 -0.23 -2.24 -13.96
C LEU A 91 0.88 -1.61 -14.82
N CYS A 92 0.98 -0.29 -14.85
CA CYS A 92 2.06 0.44 -15.54
C CYS A 92 3.45 0.23 -14.90
N GLN A 93 3.55 -0.27 -13.68
CA GLN A 93 4.83 -0.65 -13.09
C GLN A 93 5.41 -1.93 -13.69
N ILE A 94 4.60 -2.74 -14.39
CA ILE A 94 5.05 -4.00 -14.99
C ILE A 94 5.89 -3.71 -16.23
N THR A 95 7.07 -4.33 -16.32
CA THR A 95 7.99 -4.10 -17.44
C THR A 95 7.35 -4.50 -18.77
N GLY A 96 7.08 -3.52 -19.64
CA GLY A 96 6.45 -3.74 -20.96
C GLY A 96 4.94 -3.52 -21.00
N ILE A 97 4.34 -3.10 -19.88
CA ILE A 97 2.99 -2.55 -19.80
C ILE A 97 3.10 -1.04 -19.62
N GLY A 98 2.46 -0.29 -20.52
CA GLY A 98 2.26 1.16 -20.38
C GLY A 98 0.77 1.48 -20.32
N ASP A 99 0.42 2.76 -20.21
CA ASP A 99 -0.94 3.22 -19.96
C ASP A 99 -2.00 2.57 -20.86
N LYS A 100 -1.73 2.49 -22.17
CA LYS A 100 -2.65 1.87 -23.14
C LYS A 100 -2.93 0.40 -22.80
N LYS A 101 -1.90 -0.36 -22.43
CA LYS A 101 -2.04 -1.78 -22.09
C LYS A 101 -2.69 -1.97 -20.72
N ALA A 102 -2.41 -1.08 -19.77
CA ALA A 102 -3.06 -1.10 -18.47
C ALA A 102 -4.57 -0.82 -18.60
N ASP A 103 -4.97 0.14 -19.44
CA ASP A 103 -6.38 0.41 -19.73
C ASP A 103 -7.08 -0.80 -20.33
N LEU A 104 -6.42 -1.51 -21.27
CA LEU A 104 -6.97 -2.72 -21.89
C LEU A 104 -7.20 -3.86 -20.89
N ILE A 105 -6.32 -4.03 -19.90
CA ILE A 105 -6.51 -5.01 -18.81
C ILE A 105 -7.74 -4.64 -17.98
N LEU A 106 -7.89 -3.36 -17.63
CA LEU A 106 -9.03 -2.88 -16.83
C LEU A 106 -10.35 -3.01 -17.60
N GLU A 107 -10.33 -2.71 -18.89
CA GLU A 107 -11.49 -2.86 -19.78
C GLU A 107 -11.87 -4.33 -19.95
N TYR A 108 -10.89 -5.21 -20.18
CA TYR A 108 -11.12 -6.65 -20.23
C TYR A 108 -11.73 -7.16 -18.91
N ARG A 109 -11.24 -6.68 -17.76
CA ARG A 109 -11.79 -7.03 -16.44
C ARG A 109 -13.26 -6.60 -16.30
N GLN A 110 -13.63 -5.45 -16.87
CA GLN A 110 -15.01 -4.97 -16.84
C GLN A 110 -15.93 -5.77 -17.78
N GLN A 111 -15.44 -6.18 -18.95
CA GLN A 111 -16.25 -6.87 -19.97
C GLN A 111 -16.35 -8.38 -19.73
N HIS A 112 -15.25 -9.03 -19.37
CA HIS A 112 -15.13 -10.48 -19.22
C HIS A 112 -15.10 -10.94 -17.76
N GLY A 113 -14.92 -10.02 -16.81
CA GLY A 113 -14.81 -10.32 -15.38
C GLY A 113 -13.36 -10.55 -14.94
N GLN A 114 -13.20 -11.16 -13.77
CA GLN A 114 -11.88 -11.39 -13.16
C GLN A 114 -11.07 -12.42 -13.96
N PHE A 115 -9.76 -12.19 -14.06
CA PHE A 115 -8.79 -13.11 -14.63
C PHE A 115 -8.66 -14.34 -13.72
N LYS A 116 -8.82 -15.55 -14.28
CA LYS A 116 -8.63 -16.81 -13.53
C LYS A 116 -7.20 -17.31 -13.61
N THR A 117 -6.51 -16.96 -14.69
CA THR A 117 -5.11 -17.34 -14.92
C THR A 117 -4.36 -16.18 -15.57
N VAL A 118 -3.05 -16.14 -15.39
CA VAL A 118 -2.19 -15.15 -16.06
C VAL A 118 -2.24 -15.30 -17.59
N ASP A 119 -2.49 -16.52 -18.08
CA ASP A 119 -2.54 -16.81 -19.52
C ASP A 119 -3.76 -16.17 -20.20
N GLU A 120 -4.81 -15.82 -19.44
CA GLU A 120 -5.96 -15.04 -19.96
C GLU A 120 -5.56 -13.63 -20.41
N LEU A 121 -4.41 -13.10 -19.96
CA LEU A 121 -3.87 -11.87 -20.53
C LEU A 121 -3.66 -11.97 -22.04
N MET A 122 -3.40 -13.16 -22.60
CA MET A 122 -3.24 -13.35 -24.04
C MET A 122 -4.54 -13.06 -24.83
N GLN A 123 -5.70 -13.06 -24.17
CA GLN A 123 -6.98 -12.70 -24.78
C GLN A 123 -7.16 -11.18 -24.88
N VAL A 124 -6.36 -10.41 -24.14
CA VAL A 124 -6.37 -8.94 -24.19
C VAL A 124 -5.59 -8.47 -25.42
N SER A 125 -6.26 -7.70 -26.28
CA SER A 125 -5.66 -7.14 -27.50
C SER A 125 -4.41 -6.33 -27.15
N GLY A 126 -3.23 -6.75 -27.62
CA GLY A 126 -1.94 -6.10 -27.32
C GLY A 126 -1.02 -6.86 -26.36
N PHE A 127 -1.47 -7.99 -25.82
CA PHE A 127 -0.66 -8.92 -25.01
C PHE A 127 -0.31 -10.17 -25.81
N GLY A 128 0.81 -10.11 -26.54
CA GLY A 128 1.36 -11.30 -27.20
C GLY A 128 2.12 -12.22 -26.24
N GLU A 129 2.33 -13.49 -26.62
CA GLU A 129 3.08 -14.50 -25.85
C GLU A 129 4.39 -13.98 -25.27
N LYS A 130 5.17 -13.23 -26.08
CA LYS A 130 6.45 -12.65 -25.64
C LYS A 130 6.31 -11.62 -24.53
N THR A 131 5.21 -10.88 -24.50
CA THR A 131 4.92 -9.91 -23.43
C THR A 131 4.48 -10.66 -22.20
N VAL A 132 3.51 -11.56 -22.33
CA VAL A 132 2.97 -12.36 -21.22
C VAL A 132 4.07 -13.17 -20.53
N ALA A 133 4.93 -13.86 -21.28
CA ALA A 133 6.04 -14.64 -20.70
C ALA A 133 7.02 -13.77 -19.88
N LYS A 134 7.28 -12.52 -20.29
CA LYS A 134 8.17 -11.59 -19.57
C LYS A 134 7.55 -11.04 -18.29
N ILE A 135 6.23 -10.93 -18.25
CA ILE A 135 5.50 -10.37 -17.12
C ILE A 135 4.89 -11.43 -16.22
N LYS A 136 4.84 -12.70 -16.65
CA LYS A 136 4.24 -13.83 -15.92
C LYS A 136 4.82 -14.01 -14.52
N GLU A 137 6.09 -13.68 -14.33
CA GLU A 137 6.76 -13.69 -13.01
C GLU A 137 6.50 -12.42 -12.19
N GLN A 138 6.01 -11.36 -12.82
CA GLN A 138 5.69 -10.06 -12.22
C GLN A 138 4.19 -9.85 -12.01
N VAL A 139 3.33 -10.81 -12.38
CA VAL A 139 1.87 -10.70 -12.26
C VAL A 139 1.27 -11.95 -11.63
N ALA A 140 0.18 -11.76 -10.91
CA ALA A 140 -0.61 -12.81 -10.29
C ALA A 140 -2.11 -12.57 -10.55
N VAL A 141 -2.95 -13.57 -10.31
CA VAL A 141 -4.42 -13.48 -10.37
C VAL A 141 -5.01 -13.65 -8.99
#